data_AF-A0A3D4AXP9-F1
#
_entry.id   AF-A0A3D4AXP9-F1
#
_cell.length_a   1.000
_cell.length_b   1.000
_cell.length_c   1.000
_cell.angle_alpha   90.00
_cell.angle_beta   90.00
_cell.angle_gamma   90.00
#
_symmetry.space_group_name_H-M   'P 1'
#
loop_
_entity.id
_entity.type
_entity.pdbx_description
1 polymer ?
#
loop_
_entity_poly.entity_id
_entity_poly.type
_entity_poly.pdbx_seq_one_letter_code
_entity_poly.pdbx_strand_id
1 'polypeptide(L)'
;ANEDEIAELGKVTRSFDGIYATHMRNEDDRLIEAVEEAIHIARKAEIPLEISHFKASGKRNWDKISQAFEIIEKANAEGMDITLDRYPYIAYQTTLRNLFPTRFRDGGTDAFVKRLQTPALLARMKRAALAKIDMLGDWSAVMITSVGKEEHQVHIGKRVSEIVAESKEDPFEFVRQLLINENGSVGMVGFGMSEEEIKSVLTHPLVMIASDGGAAATYGPLSETTPHPRYYGTFPRVLGKYCRDDRFFDLPTAVHKMTGMPAQRLGLKDRGKVDVGLAADLVVFNPVTVIDRADFMNPHQYAQGIDYVLVNGAVVIDQGEHMGVLAGRVLQKG
;
A
#
# COMPACT_ATOMS: atom_id res chain seq x y z
N ALA A 1 1.27 20.80 -2.42
CA ALA A 1 2.07 21.12 -3.60
C ALA A 1 1.16 21.32 -4.79
N ASN A 2 1.40 22.39 -5.55
CA ASN A 2 0.80 22.57 -6.87
C ASN A 2 1.56 21.69 -7.89
N GLU A 3 1.02 21.51 -9.08
CA GLU A 3 1.63 20.65 -10.12
C GLU A 3 2.98 21.22 -10.60
N ASP A 4 3.09 22.54 -10.72
CA ASP A 4 4.29 23.23 -11.19
C ASP A 4 5.50 23.01 -10.27
N GLU A 5 5.29 23.11 -8.96
CA GLU A 5 6.28 22.87 -7.91
C GLU A 5 6.81 21.44 -8.00
N ILE A 6 5.91 20.45 -8.14
CA ILE A 6 6.32 19.05 -8.27
C ILE A 6 7.09 18.84 -9.58
N ALA A 7 6.66 19.48 -10.68
CA ALA A 7 7.36 19.38 -11.96
C ALA A 7 8.77 20.00 -11.90
N GLU A 8 8.96 21.15 -11.24
CA GLU A 8 10.29 21.74 -11.06
C GLU A 8 11.21 20.85 -10.21
N LEU A 9 10.68 20.24 -9.14
CA LEU A 9 11.43 19.22 -8.38
C LEU A 9 11.75 17.99 -9.24
N GLY A 10 10.80 17.56 -10.08
CA GLY A 10 10.98 16.46 -11.04
C GLY A 10 12.14 16.74 -12.01
N LYS A 11 12.30 17.97 -12.51
CA LYS A 11 13.43 18.33 -13.38
C LYS A 11 14.78 18.18 -12.67
N VAL A 12 14.85 18.56 -11.40
CA VAL A 12 16.06 18.33 -10.58
C VAL A 12 16.31 16.84 -10.43
N THR A 13 15.30 16.06 -10.06
CA THR A 13 15.42 14.60 -9.91
C THR A 13 15.86 13.92 -11.21
N ARG A 14 15.34 14.36 -12.37
CA ARG A 14 15.74 13.85 -13.69
C ARG A 14 17.22 14.04 -13.96
N SER A 15 17.84 15.13 -13.49
CA SER A 15 19.28 15.37 -13.70
C SER A 15 20.19 14.34 -13.01
N PHE A 16 19.63 13.54 -12.10
CA PHE A 16 20.29 12.41 -11.45
C PHE A 16 19.75 11.05 -11.94
N ASP A 17 19.12 11.04 -13.13
CA ASP A 17 18.39 9.90 -13.68
C ASP A 17 17.35 9.34 -12.70
N GLY A 18 16.76 10.17 -11.83
CA GLY A 18 15.77 9.71 -10.88
C GLY A 18 14.40 9.41 -11.50
N ILE A 19 13.48 8.95 -10.66
CA ILE A 19 12.07 8.67 -11.03
C ILE A 19 11.14 9.56 -10.21
N TYR A 20 9.98 9.89 -10.78
CA TYR A 20 8.88 10.47 -10.04
C TYR A 20 7.93 9.35 -9.60
N ALA A 21 8.11 8.86 -8.37
CA ALA A 21 7.17 7.95 -7.73
C ALA A 21 6.11 8.75 -6.97
N THR A 22 4.83 8.38 -7.09
CA THR A 22 3.74 9.19 -6.52
C THR A 22 2.59 8.37 -5.95
N HIS A 23 2.22 8.69 -4.71
CA HIS A 23 0.89 8.45 -4.19
C HIS A 23 -0.03 9.53 -4.78
N MET A 24 -0.86 9.14 -5.74
CA MET A 24 -1.72 10.08 -6.46
C MET A 24 -2.65 10.87 -5.52
N ARG A 25 -2.97 12.09 -5.89
CA ARG A 25 -3.77 13.00 -5.06
C ARG A 25 -5.13 12.43 -4.65
N ASN A 26 -5.69 11.55 -5.49
CA ASN A 26 -6.93 10.86 -5.22
C ASN A 26 -6.91 9.46 -5.85
N GLU A 27 -7.54 8.51 -5.17
CA GLU A 27 -7.64 7.12 -5.60
C GLU A 27 -9.11 6.63 -5.54
N ASP A 28 -10.06 7.55 -5.45
CA ASP A 28 -11.49 7.29 -5.36
C ASP A 28 -12.26 8.07 -6.44
N ASP A 29 -13.07 9.05 -6.06
CA ASP A 29 -14.01 9.73 -6.95
C ASP A 29 -13.31 10.51 -8.06
N ARG A 30 -12.07 10.95 -7.82
CA ARG A 30 -11.26 11.70 -8.78
C ARG A 30 -10.01 10.95 -9.22
N LEU A 31 -10.10 9.62 -9.30
CA LEU A 31 -9.00 8.76 -9.75
C LEU A 31 -8.47 9.19 -11.13
N ILE A 32 -9.36 9.46 -12.08
CA ILE A 32 -8.98 9.80 -13.46
C ILE A 32 -8.20 11.12 -13.50
N GLU A 33 -8.73 12.14 -12.84
CA GLU A 33 -8.07 13.45 -12.76
C GLU A 33 -6.72 13.36 -12.06
N ALA A 34 -6.57 12.48 -11.07
CA ALA A 34 -5.31 12.29 -10.37
C ALA A 34 -4.27 11.53 -11.22
N VAL A 35 -4.70 10.59 -12.06
CA VAL A 35 -3.84 9.93 -13.07
C VAL A 35 -3.39 10.95 -14.11
N GLU A 36 -4.31 11.76 -14.62
CA GLU A 36 -4.00 12.83 -15.58
C GLU A 36 -3.04 13.87 -14.99
N GLU A 37 -3.22 14.26 -13.73
CA GLU A 37 -2.31 15.13 -12.98
C GLU A 37 -0.90 14.52 -12.92
N ALA A 38 -0.77 13.25 -12.51
CA ALA A 38 0.51 12.58 -12.39
C ALA A 38 1.25 12.51 -13.75
N ILE A 39 0.53 12.19 -14.82
CA ILE A 39 1.05 12.17 -16.19
C ILE A 39 1.44 13.58 -16.66
N HIS A 40 0.63 14.60 -16.36
CA HIS A 40 0.94 15.99 -16.72
C HIS A 40 2.26 16.46 -16.07
N ILE A 41 2.41 16.22 -14.77
CA ILE A 41 3.63 16.54 -14.01
C ILE A 41 4.84 15.82 -14.63
N ALA A 42 4.74 14.50 -14.84
CA ALA A 42 5.82 13.70 -15.39
C ALA A 42 6.22 14.16 -16.80
N ARG A 43 5.24 14.50 -17.64
CA ARG A 43 5.47 15.04 -18.98
C ARG A 43 6.17 16.39 -18.94
N LYS A 44 5.73 17.30 -18.07
CA LYS A 44 6.34 18.63 -17.90
C LYS A 44 7.77 18.59 -17.37
N ALA A 45 8.07 17.61 -16.52
CA ALA A 45 9.42 17.37 -16.00
C ALA A 45 10.28 16.49 -16.92
N GLU A 46 9.67 15.85 -17.93
CA GLU A 46 10.29 14.84 -18.80
C GLU A 46 10.99 13.73 -17.99
N ILE A 47 10.34 13.25 -16.93
CA ILE A 47 10.87 12.26 -15.98
C ILE A 47 10.02 10.98 -16.04
N PRO A 48 10.63 9.79 -15.86
CA PRO A 48 9.85 8.56 -15.69
C PRO A 48 8.89 8.63 -14.50
N LEU A 49 7.72 8.01 -14.64
CA LEU A 49 6.64 8.02 -13.66
C LEU A 49 6.42 6.61 -13.08
N GLU A 50 6.31 6.54 -11.76
CA GLU A 50 5.83 5.36 -11.03
C GLU A 50 4.59 5.72 -10.22
N ILE A 51 3.43 5.17 -10.59
CA ILE A 51 2.20 5.35 -9.83
C ILE A 51 2.16 4.29 -8.73
N SER A 52 2.33 4.74 -7.48
CA SER A 52 2.40 3.83 -6.35
C SER A 52 1.05 3.22 -6.01
N HIS A 53 1.07 1.95 -5.58
CA HIS A 53 -0.05 1.19 -5.02
C HIS A 53 -1.41 1.41 -5.72
N PHE A 54 -1.39 1.42 -7.05
CA PHE A 54 -2.51 1.83 -7.91
C PHE A 54 -3.80 1.07 -7.59
N LYS A 55 -4.91 1.81 -7.43
CA LYS A 55 -6.19 1.27 -6.96
C LYS A 55 -7.37 2.18 -7.31
N ALA A 56 -8.57 1.63 -7.22
CA ALA A 56 -9.81 2.39 -7.20
C ALA A 56 -10.58 2.08 -5.91
N SER A 57 -10.61 3.02 -4.97
CA SER A 57 -11.28 2.85 -3.69
C SER A 57 -12.76 3.20 -3.78
N GLY A 58 -13.58 2.32 -3.20
CA GLY A 58 -15.03 2.44 -3.12
C GLY A 58 -15.74 1.87 -4.33
N LYS A 59 -16.82 1.11 -4.08
CA LYS A 59 -17.52 0.32 -5.12
C LYS A 59 -17.92 1.11 -6.36
N ARG A 60 -18.29 2.39 -6.18
CA ARG A 60 -18.70 3.29 -7.28
C ARG A 60 -17.56 3.74 -8.19
N ASN A 61 -16.30 3.38 -7.87
CA ASN A 61 -15.12 3.79 -8.60
C ASN A 61 -14.38 2.61 -9.25
N TRP A 62 -14.74 1.36 -8.96
CA TRP A 62 -14.01 0.18 -9.43
C TRP A 62 -13.92 0.07 -10.95
N ASP A 63 -14.93 0.56 -11.66
CA ASP A 63 -15.00 0.62 -13.12
C ASP A 63 -14.00 1.62 -13.74
N LYS A 64 -13.48 2.59 -12.97
CA LYS A 64 -12.51 3.57 -13.45
C LYS A 64 -11.13 2.98 -13.73
N ILE A 65 -10.83 1.76 -13.27
CA ILE A 65 -9.54 1.11 -13.51
C ILE A 65 -9.26 0.93 -14.99
N SER A 66 -10.25 0.50 -15.79
CA SER A 66 -10.06 0.32 -17.23
C SER A 66 -9.75 1.64 -17.92
N GLN A 67 -10.54 2.68 -17.61
CA GLN A 67 -10.33 4.02 -18.15
C GLN A 67 -8.96 4.59 -17.77
N ALA A 68 -8.53 4.38 -16.53
CA ALA A 68 -7.21 4.83 -16.08
C ALA A 68 -6.07 4.10 -16.82
N PHE A 69 -6.19 2.79 -17.07
CA PHE A 69 -5.22 2.07 -17.89
C PHE A 69 -5.18 2.59 -19.33
N GLU A 70 -6.32 2.84 -19.97
CA GLU A 70 -6.36 3.41 -21.34
C GLU A 70 -5.58 4.73 -21.43
N ILE A 71 -5.71 5.61 -20.43
CA ILE A 71 -4.99 6.88 -20.35
C ILE A 71 -3.47 6.66 -20.21
N ILE A 72 -3.08 5.72 -19.34
CA ILE A 72 -1.67 5.41 -19.08
C ILE A 72 -1.01 4.75 -20.29
N GLU A 73 -1.68 3.79 -20.91
CA GLU A 73 -1.20 3.10 -22.11
C GLU A 73 -1.03 4.08 -23.27
N LYS A 74 -1.98 5.00 -23.45
CA LYS A 74 -1.86 6.06 -24.44
C LYS A 74 -0.63 6.93 -24.19
N ALA A 75 -0.40 7.36 -22.94
CA ALA A 75 0.77 8.17 -22.60
C ALA A 75 2.09 7.41 -22.83
N ASN A 76 2.15 6.12 -22.54
CA ASN A 76 3.30 5.27 -22.87
C ASN A 76 3.48 5.11 -24.39
N ALA A 77 2.40 4.96 -25.16
CA ALA A 77 2.46 4.91 -26.63
C ALA A 77 2.96 6.23 -27.25
N GLU A 78 2.78 7.36 -26.56
CA GLU A 78 3.33 8.67 -26.91
C GLU A 78 4.81 8.85 -26.51
N GLY A 79 5.43 7.81 -25.93
CA GLY A 79 6.86 7.79 -25.59
C GLY A 79 7.19 8.13 -24.13
N MET A 80 6.20 8.23 -23.26
CA MET A 80 6.47 8.31 -21.82
C MET A 80 6.92 6.96 -21.25
N ASP A 81 7.59 6.99 -20.10
CA ASP A 81 7.95 5.79 -19.34
C ASP A 81 7.17 5.76 -18.02
N ILE A 82 6.07 5.02 -18.01
CA ILE A 82 5.14 4.90 -16.88
C ILE A 82 4.99 3.45 -16.46
N THR A 83 5.27 3.15 -15.20
CA THR A 83 4.84 1.90 -14.52
C THR A 83 4.02 2.19 -13.29
N LEU A 84 3.45 1.13 -12.73
CA LEU A 84 2.72 1.17 -11.48
C LEU A 84 3.19 0.04 -10.58
N ASP A 85 2.88 0.11 -9.30
CA ASP A 85 3.03 -1.01 -8.37
C ASP A 85 1.72 -1.29 -7.62
N ARG A 86 1.58 -2.52 -7.11
CA ARG A 86 0.39 -2.95 -6.37
C ARG A 86 0.71 -4.04 -5.34
N TYR A 87 0.12 -3.89 -4.15
CA TYR A 87 0.02 -4.95 -3.15
C TYR A 87 -1.22 -5.84 -3.37
N PRO A 88 -1.15 -7.15 -3.04
CA PRO A 88 -2.16 -8.17 -3.37
C PRO A 88 -3.32 -8.27 -2.36
N TYR A 89 -3.93 -7.14 -1.98
CA TYR A 89 -4.99 -7.11 -0.96
C TYR A 89 -6.08 -6.09 -1.28
N ILE A 90 -7.32 -6.44 -0.94
CA ILE A 90 -8.52 -5.59 -1.11
C ILE A 90 -8.64 -4.46 -0.08
N ALA A 91 -7.72 -4.38 0.88
CA ALA A 91 -7.74 -3.40 1.95
C ALA A 91 -6.47 -2.55 1.93
N TYR A 92 -6.59 -1.29 2.34
CA TYR A 92 -5.48 -0.36 2.52
C TYR A 92 -5.26 -0.10 4.01
N GLN A 93 -4.04 0.26 4.41
CA GLN A 93 -3.73 0.69 5.77
C GLN A 93 -3.44 2.20 5.80
N THR A 94 -3.97 2.89 6.80
CA THR A 94 -3.67 4.31 7.01
C THR A 94 -4.02 4.76 8.43
N THR A 95 -3.99 6.06 8.72
CA THR A 95 -4.48 6.62 9.99
C THR A 95 -5.98 6.87 9.96
N LEU A 96 -6.71 6.57 11.04
CA LEU A 96 -8.17 6.71 11.15
C LEU A 96 -8.67 8.13 10.85
N ARG A 97 -7.85 9.14 11.13
CA ARG A 97 -8.15 10.54 10.75
C ARG A 97 -8.36 10.75 9.24
N ASN A 98 -7.90 9.85 8.37
CA ASN A 98 -8.11 9.96 6.91
C ASN A 98 -9.57 9.74 6.48
N LEU A 99 -10.46 9.35 7.39
CA LEU A 99 -11.90 9.47 7.19
C LEU A 99 -12.35 10.94 7.05
N PHE A 100 -11.52 11.90 7.46
CA PHE A 100 -11.81 13.33 7.38
C PHE A 100 -11.01 13.99 6.23
N PRO A 101 -11.66 14.85 5.41
CA PRO A 101 -10.98 15.62 4.38
C PRO A 101 -9.81 16.47 4.91
N THR A 102 -8.82 16.72 4.05
CA THR A 102 -7.58 17.46 4.40
C THR A 102 -7.87 18.80 5.07
N ARG A 103 -8.91 19.55 4.66
CA ARG A 103 -9.28 20.83 5.29
C ARG A 103 -9.55 20.76 6.80
N PHE A 104 -9.93 19.59 7.32
CA PHE A 104 -10.11 19.38 8.75
C PHE A 104 -8.80 18.92 9.43
N ARG A 105 -7.89 18.31 8.68
CA ARG A 105 -6.58 17.83 9.15
C ARG A 105 -5.46 18.84 9.01
N ASP A 106 -5.72 19.98 8.36
CA ASP A 106 -4.74 21.02 8.10
C ASP A 106 -4.20 21.64 9.40
N GLY A 107 -2.93 22.04 9.42
CA GLY A 107 -2.27 22.55 10.64
C GLY A 107 -1.87 21.47 11.66
N GLY A 108 -1.81 20.19 11.25
CA GLY A 108 -1.28 19.10 12.06
C GLY A 108 -2.28 18.43 13.01
N THR A 109 -1.77 17.46 13.78
CA THR A 109 -2.59 16.58 14.62
C THR A 109 -3.33 17.35 15.72
N ASP A 110 -2.66 18.28 16.41
CA ASP A 110 -3.28 19.05 17.50
C ASP A 110 -4.44 19.93 17.01
N ALA A 111 -4.27 20.58 15.85
CA ALA A 111 -5.32 21.36 15.22
C ALA A 111 -6.51 20.48 14.82
N PHE A 112 -6.26 19.27 14.31
CA PHE A 112 -7.29 18.29 13.99
C PHE A 112 -8.08 17.86 15.24
N VAL A 113 -7.40 17.48 16.33
CA VAL A 113 -8.02 17.08 17.59
C VAL A 113 -8.85 18.22 18.17
N LYS A 114 -8.33 19.46 18.16
CA LYS A 114 -9.08 20.64 18.59
C LYS A 114 -10.36 20.86 17.77
N ARG A 115 -10.31 20.60 16.45
CA ARG A 115 -11.52 20.69 15.60
C ARG A 115 -12.55 19.61 15.93
N LEU A 116 -12.12 18.39 16.27
CA LEU A 116 -13.01 17.31 16.75
C LEU A 116 -13.72 17.66 18.06
N GLN A 117 -13.18 18.61 18.84
CA GLN A 117 -13.77 19.12 20.08
C GLN A 117 -14.61 20.39 19.88
N THR A 118 -14.64 20.98 18.68
CA THR A 118 -15.28 22.27 18.43
C THR A 118 -16.75 22.09 17.99
N PRO A 119 -17.77 22.42 18.82
CA PRO A 119 -19.17 22.11 18.53
C PRO A 119 -19.67 22.67 17.19
N ALA A 120 -19.26 23.89 16.85
CA ALA A 120 -19.66 24.56 15.60
C ALA A 120 -19.18 23.84 14.33
N LEU A 121 -18.18 22.95 14.43
CA LEU A 121 -17.64 22.21 13.29
C LEU A 121 -18.21 20.79 13.16
N LEU A 122 -18.78 20.23 14.23
CA LEU A 122 -19.16 18.82 14.31
C LEU A 122 -20.12 18.38 13.22
N ALA A 123 -21.17 19.17 12.94
CA ALA A 123 -22.13 18.83 11.90
C ALA A 123 -21.48 18.71 10.50
N ARG A 124 -20.52 19.60 10.20
CA ARG A 124 -19.79 19.58 8.92
C ARG A 124 -18.78 18.45 8.86
N MET A 125 -18.11 18.15 9.97
CA MET A 125 -17.17 17.04 10.08
C MET A 125 -17.87 15.69 9.99
N LYS A 126 -19.00 15.51 10.69
CA LYS A 126 -19.84 14.30 10.63
C LYS A 126 -20.30 14.03 9.21
N ARG A 127 -20.86 15.04 8.53
CA ARG A 127 -21.28 14.90 7.13
C ARG A 127 -20.14 14.46 6.22
N ALA A 128 -18.96 15.04 6.39
CA ALA A 128 -17.81 14.71 5.55
C ALA A 128 -17.26 13.30 5.83
N ALA A 129 -17.19 12.89 7.10
CA ALA A 129 -16.78 11.54 7.46
C ALA A 129 -17.77 10.50 6.94
N LEU A 130 -19.08 10.72 7.12
CA LEU A 130 -20.11 9.82 6.63
C LEU A 130 -20.10 9.69 5.11
N ALA A 131 -19.78 10.75 4.36
CA ALA A 131 -19.61 10.64 2.90
C ALA A 131 -18.45 9.72 2.50
N LYS A 132 -17.34 9.71 3.26
CA LYS A 132 -16.22 8.76 3.03
C LYS A 132 -16.64 7.33 3.38
N ILE A 133 -17.40 7.16 4.48
CA ILE A 133 -17.90 5.85 4.91
C ILE A 133 -18.89 5.25 3.93
N ASP A 134 -19.83 6.05 3.43
CA ASP A 134 -20.79 5.65 2.39
C ASP A 134 -20.07 5.17 1.12
N MET A 135 -18.99 5.85 0.72
CA MET A 135 -18.16 5.41 -0.40
C MET A 135 -17.43 4.07 -0.13
N LEU A 136 -17.08 3.79 1.12
CA LEU A 136 -16.55 2.49 1.55
C LEU A 136 -17.65 1.44 1.78
N GLY A 137 -18.93 1.80 1.63
CA GLY A 137 -20.09 0.99 1.98
C GLY A 137 -20.67 1.42 3.33
N ASP A 138 -20.04 1.02 4.42
CA ASP A 138 -20.45 1.38 5.79
C ASP A 138 -19.29 1.22 6.80
N TRP A 139 -19.60 1.31 8.09
CA TRP A 139 -18.62 1.18 9.18
C TRP A 139 -18.03 -0.23 9.34
N SER A 140 -18.58 -1.26 8.68
CA SER A 140 -17.96 -2.59 8.62
C SER A 140 -16.67 -2.60 7.78
N ALA A 141 -16.52 -1.64 6.87
CA ALA A 141 -15.32 -1.48 6.05
C ALA A 141 -14.13 -0.89 6.82
N VAL A 142 -14.32 -0.38 8.04
CA VAL A 142 -13.28 0.26 8.85
C VAL A 142 -12.88 -0.63 10.03
N MET A 143 -11.64 -1.09 10.04
CA MET A 143 -11.05 -1.88 11.13
C MET A 143 -10.00 -1.07 11.88
N ILE A 144 -9.98 -1.15 13.21
CA ILE A 144 -8.95 -0.51 14.04
C ILE A 144 -7.70 -1.40 14.09
N THR A 145 -6.52 -0.82 13.87
CA THR A 145 -5.25 -1.59 13.80
C THR A 145 -4.17 -1.12 14.75
N SER A 146 -4.28 0.07 15.32
CA SER A 146 -3.37 0.49 16.39
C SER A 146 -3.97 1.60 17.22
N VAL A 147 -3.66 1.56 18.50
CA VAL A 147 -3.98 2.57 19.52
C VAL A 147 -2.78 2.65 20.47
N GLY A 148 -2.63 3.77 21.17
CA GLY A 148 -1.55 3.96 22.14
C GLY A 148 -1.93 3.58 23.56
N LYS A 149 -3.20 3.69 23.96
CA LYS A 149 -3.62 3.42 25.34
C LYS A 149 -4.06 1.97 25.54
N GLU A 150 -3.65 1.40 26.66
CA GLU A 150 -3.98 0.02 27.08
C GLU A 150 -5.48 -0.25 27.07
N GLU A 151 -6.28 0.69 27.58
CA GLU A 151 -7.75 0.57 27.66
C GLU A 151 -8.44 0.44 26.28
N HIS A 152 -7.81 0.92 25.21
CA HIS A 152 -8.35 0.84 23.85
C HIS A 152 -7.84 -0.36 23.05
N GLN A 153 -6.86 -1.12 23.57
CA GLN A 153 -6.27 -2.28 22.87
C GLN A 153 -7.34 -3.32 22.49
N VAL A 154 -8.43 -3.40 23.26
CA VAL A 154 -9.61 -4.25 23.00
C VAL A 154 -10.32 -3.98 21.67
N HIS A 155 -10.07 -2.83 21.04
CA HIS A 155 -10.64 -2.45 19.75
C HIS A 155 -9.82 -2.95 18.55
N ILE A 156 -8.55 -3.32 18.76
CA ILE A 156 -7.68 -3.77 17.69
C ILE A 156 -8.24 -5.04 17.03
N GLY A 157 -8.19 -5.08 15.69
CA GLY A 157 -8.71 -6.18 14.87
C GLY A 157 -10.22 -6.15 14.67
N LYS A 158 -10.96 -5.30 15.40
CA LYS A 158 -12.41 -5.19 15.28
C LYS A 158 -12.83 -4.12 14.28
N ARG A 159 -13.96 -4.34 13.63
CA ARG A 159 -14.65 -3.33 12.82
C ARG A 159 -15.31 -2.29 13.71
N VAL A 160 -15.38 -1.05 13.25
CA VAL A 160 -16.13 -0.01 13.96
C VAL A 160 -17.59 -0.43 14.17
N SER A 161 -18.20 -1.10 13.19
CA SER A 161 -19.56 -1.66 13.33
C SER A 161 -19.68 -2.73 14.42
N GLU A 162 -18.63 -3.54 14.63
CA GLU A 162 -18.61 -4.57 15.67
C GLU A 162 -18.40 -3.95 17.06
N ILE A 163 -17.54 -2.93 17.16
CA ILE A 163 -17.24 -2.27 18.43
C ILE A 163 -18.49 -1.62 19.03
N VAL A 164 -19.30 -0.96 18.20
CA VAL A 164 -20.48 -0.21 18.66
C VAL A 164 -21.77 -1.04 18.65
N ALA A 165 -21.73 -2.30 18.22
CA ALA A 165 -22.91 -3.15 18.11
C ALA A 165 -23.59 -3.38 19.47
N GLU A 166 -22.81 -3.59 20.53
CA GLU A 166 -23.33 -3.86 21.88
C GLU A 166 -23.76 -2.59 22.60
N SER A 167 -23.00 -1.49 22.45
CA SER A 167 -23.26 -0.21 23.13
C SER A 167 -24.38 0.61 22.48
N LYS A 168 -24.73 0.32 21.21
CA LYS A 168 -25.61 1.14 20.36
C LYS A 168 -25.16 2.60 20.25
N GLU A 169 -23.87 2.85 20.46
CA GLU A 169 -23.25 4.16 20.29
C GLU A 169 -23.27 4.57 18.81
N ASP A 170 -23.39 5.87 18.53
CA ASP A 170 -23.23 6.39 17.16
C ASP A 170 -21.79 6.13 16.69
N PRO A 171 -21.57 5.40 15.57
CA PRO A 171 -20.22 5.01 15.15
C PRO A 171 -19.29 6.20 14.88
N PHE A 172 -19.86 7.32 14.38
CA PHE A 172 -19.10 8.55 14.19
C PHE A 172 -18.64 9.13 15.54
N GLU A 173 -19.51 9.11 16.55
CA GLU A 173 -19.20 9.59 17.90
C GLU A 173 -18.12 8.74 18.57
N PHE A 174 -18.21 7.41 18.45
CA PHE A 174 -17.15 6.50 18.89
C PHE A 174 -15.80 6.86 18.24
N VAL A 175 -15.76 6.97 16.90
CA VAL A 175 -14.53 7.33 16.17
C VAL A 175 -14.00 8.69 16.57
N ARG A 176 -14.89 9.69 16.74
CA ARG A 176 -14.54 11.03 17.19
C ARG A 176 -13.87 10.99 18.57
N GLN A 177 -14.47 10.27 19.52
CA GLN A 177 -13.98 10.20 20.89
C GLN A 177 -12.69 9.39 20.99
N LEU A 178 -12.58 8.28 20.25
CA LEU A 178 -11.35 7.49 20.17
C LEU A 178 -10.20 8.35 19.63
N LEU A 179 -10.43 9.09 18.53
CA LEU A 179 -9.42 10.02 17.97
C LEU A 179 -9.03 11.12 18.95
N ILE A 180 -9.94 11.64 19.78
CA ILE A 180 -9.59 12.62 20.80
C ILE A 180 -8.75 11.97 21.90
N ASN A 181 -9.17 10.81 22.40
CA ASN A 181 -8.51 10.14 23.51
C ASN A 181 -7.10 9.65 23.14
N GLU A 182 -6.88 9.31 21.87
CA GLU A 182 -5.60 8.85 21.31
C GLU A 182 -4.78 9.97 20.66
N ASN A 183 -5.13 11.25 20.89
CA ASN A 183 -4.46 12.40 20.29
C ASN A 183 -4.30 12.28 18.76
N GLY A 184 -5.30 11.74 18.08
CA GLY A 184 -5.34 11.53 16.63
C GLY A 184 -4.46 10.37 16.12
N SER A 185 -3.80 9.63 17.00
CA SER A 185 -2.85 8.55 16.66
C SER A 185 -3.51 7.17 16.68
N VAL A 186 -4.50 6.99 15.80
CA VAL A 186 -5.21 5.71 15.64
C VAL A 186 -4.96 5.16 14.24
N GLY A 187 -4.51 3.91 14.15
CA GLY A 187 -4.36 3.17 12.90
C GLY A 187 -5.69 2.57 12.45
N MET A 188 -5.90 2.53 11.13
CA MET A 188 -7.02 1.82 10.54
C MET A 188 -6.62 1.02 9.31
N VAL A 189 -7.44 0.02 8.99
CA VAL A 189 -7.54 -0.57 7.67
C VAL A 189 -8.91 -0.28 7.09
N GLY A 190 -8.94 0.12 5.82
CA GLY A 190 -10.16 0.35 5.04
C GLY A 190 -10.32 -0.68 3.94
N PHE A 191 -11.49 -1.31 3.86
CA PHE A 191 -11.81 -2.34 2.87
C PHE A 191 -12.56 -1.68 1.72
N GLY A 192 -11.80 -1.12 0.78
CA GLY A 192 -12.33 -0.28 -0.29
C GLY A 192 -12.23 -0.87 -1.69
N MET A 193 -11.54 -2.00 -1.87
CA MET A 193 -11.26 -2.59 -3.18
C MET A 193 -11.96 -3.96 -3.33
N SER A 194 -11.89 -4.54 -4.53
CA SER A 194 -12.47 -5.85 -4.84
C SER A 194 -11.41 -6.83 -5.36
N GLU A 195 -11.67 -8.13 -5.25
CA GLU A 195 -10.79 -9.16 -5.84
C GLU A 195 -10.76 -9.07 -7.38
N GLU A 196 -11.84 -8.60 -8.01
CA GLU A 196 -11.88 -8.36 -9.46
C GLU A 196 -10.96 -7.22 -9.88
N GLU A 197 -10.94 -6.12 -9.11
CA GLU A 197 -9.99 -5.01 -9.31
C GLU A 197 -8.55 -5.50 -9.13
N ILE A 198 -8.28 -6.25 -8.05
CA ILE A 198 -6.96 -6.83 -7.79
C ILE A 198 -6.53 -7.70 -8.96
N LYS A 199 -7.40 -8.56 -9.49
CA LYS A 199 -7.09 -9.36 -10.67
C LYS A 199 -6.72 -8.47 -11.86
N SER A 200 -7.56 -7.50 -12.19
CA SER A 200 -7.34 -6.60 -13.33
C SER A 200 -6.03 -5.82 -13.22
N VAL A 201 -5.68 -5.38 -12.02
CA VAL A 201 -4.46 -4.59 -11.79
C VAL A 201 -3.22 -5.49 -11.79
N LEU A 202 -3.23 -6.61 -11.04
CA LEU A 202 -2.06 -7.47 -10.92
C LEU A 202 -1.67 -8.15 -12.25
N THR A 203 -2.64 -8.45 -13.12
CA THR A 203 -2.37 -9.04 -14.45
C THR A 203 -1.85 -8.03 -15.46
N HIS A 204 -2.00 -6.73 -15.21
CA HIS A 204 -1.63 -5.69 -16.17
C HIS A 204 -0.09 -5.66 -16.39
N PRO A 205 0.41 -5.62 -17.63
CA PRO A 205 1.85 -5.71 -17.91
C PRO A 205 2.69 -4.55 -17.32
N LEU A 206 2.08 -3.40 -17.06
CA LEU A 206 2.74 -2.23 -16.45
C LEU A 206 2.83 -2.25 -14.92
N VAL A 207 2.26 -3.27 -14.27
CA VAL A 207 2.15 -3.32 -12.79
C VAL A 207 3.19 -4.27 -12.18
N MET A 208 4.03 -3.74 -11.29
CA MET A 208 4.95 -4.45 -10.41
C MET A 208 4.27 -4.88 -9.10
N ILE A 209 4.88 -5.81 -8.38
CA ILE A 209 4.45 -6.17 -7.02
C ILE A 209 5.25 -5.36 -6.00
N ALA A 210 4.55 -4.63 -5.14
CA ALA A 210 5.12 -3.94 -3.98
C ALA A 210 4.25 -4.18 -2.76
N SER A 211 4.86 -4.30 -1.57
CA SER A 211 4.11 -4.62 -0.35
C SER A 211 3.36 -3.43 0.25
N ASP A 212 3.86 -2.21 0.05
CA ASP A 212 3.44 -1.02 0.83
C ASP A 212 3.49 -1.30 2.36
N GLY A 213 4.37 -2.21 2.76
CA GLY A 213 4.62 -2.58 4.14
C GLY A 213 5.67 -1.66 4.75
N GLY A 214 5.45 -1.24 5.99
CA GLY A 214 6.49 -0.65 6.83
C GLY A 214 7.37 -1.73 7.48
N ALA A 215 8.31 -1.30 8.32
CA ALA A 215 9.08 -2.22 9.14
C ALA A 215 8.18 -2.89 10.19
N ALA A 216 8.23 -4.22 10.27
CA ALA A 216 7.58 -5.01 11.30
C ALA A 216 8.47 -6.19 11.70
N ALA A 217 8.30 -6.66 12.93
CA ALA A 217 8.93 -7.86 13.43
C ALA A 217 7.93 -8.66 14.28
N THR A 218 8.14 -9.97 14.40
CA THR A 218 7.38 -10.84 15.30
C THR A 218 7.89 -10.77 16.75
N TYR A 219 8.86 -9.89 17.01
CA TYR A 219 9.51 -9.68 18.30
C TYR A 219 9.77 -8.19 18.55
N GLY A 220 10.03 -7.86 19.82
CA GLY A 220 10.38 -6.51 20.25
C GLY A 220 9.23 -5.50 20.09
N PRO A 221 9.52 -4.19 20.16
CA PRO A 221 8.47 -3.16 20.13
C PRO A 221 7.60 -3.18 18.86
N LEU A 222 8.11 -3.73 17.76
CA LEU A 222 7.37 -3.82 16.50
C LEU A 222 6.32 -4.95 16.49
N SER A 223 6.38 -5.91 17.41
CA SER A 223 5.36 -6.96 17.54
C SER A 223 4.14 -6.55 18.36
N GLU A 224 4.17 -5.37 18.97
CA GLU A 224 3.08 -4.85 19.80
C GLU A 224 2.00 -4.13 18.97
N THR A 225 2.22 -3.94 17.66
CA THR A 225 1.27 -3.31 16.75
C THR A 225 0.46 -4.36 15.99
N THR A 226 -0.62 -3.98 15.29
CA THR A 226 -1.34 -4.90 14.39
C THR A 226 -1.21 -4.37 12.96
N PRO A 227 -0.08 -4.65 12.28
CA PRO A 227 0.13 -4.18 10.92
C PRO A 227 -0.82 -4.87 9.95
N HIS A 228 -0.99 -4.30 8.76
CA HIS A 228 -1.68 -4.97 7.67
C HIS A 228 -0.90 -6.22 7.24
N PRO A 229 -1.56 -7.36 6.93
CA PRO A 229 -0.89 -8.63 6.60
C PRO A 229 0.08 -8.55 5.41
N ARG A 230 -0.12 -7.57 4.52
CA ARG A 230 0.80 -7.21 3.43
C ARG A 230 2.27 -7.06 3.83
N TYR A 231 2.56 -6.72 5.09
CA TYR A 231 3.93 -6.55 5.60
C TYR A 231 4.71 -7.88 5.56
N TYR A 232 4.02 -9.00 5.76
CA TYR A 232 4.63 -10.34 5.78
C TYR A 232 4.24 -11.19 4.57
N GLY A 233 3.06 -10.95 4.01
CA GLY A 233 2.43 -11.88 3.07
C GLY A 233 2.48 -11.49 1.59
N THR A 234 2.90 -10.27 1.23
CA THR A 234 2.73 -9.77 -0.16
C THR A 234 3.28 -10.72 -1.22
N PHE A 235 4.58 -11.03 -1.19
CA PHE A 235 5.18 -11.82 -2.26
C PHE A 235 4.68 -13.28 -2.25
N PRO A 236 4.61 -13.97 -1.09
CA PRO A 236 4.07 -15.33 -1.01
C PRO A 236 2.59 -15.43 -1.38
N ARG A 237 1.77 -14.40 -1.12
CA ARG A 237 0.37 -14.34 -1.57
C ARG A 237 0.26 -14.31 -3.09
N VAL A 238 1.12 -13.53 -3.76
CA VAL A 238 1.15 -13.51 -5.23
C VAL A 238 1.56 -14.87 -5.78
N LEU A 239 2.59 -15.51 -5.22
CA LEU A 239 3.07 -16.81 -5.69
C LEU A 239 2.09 -17.95 -5.40
N GLY A 240 1.54 -18.01 -4.19
CA GLY A 240 0.60 -19.04 -3.75
C GLY A 240 -0.81 -18.78 -4.26
N LYS A 241 -1.50 -17.81 -3.66
CA LYS A 241 -2.91 -17.54 -3.97
C LYS A 241 -3.11 -17.13 -5.43
N TYR A 242 -2.41 -16.09 -5.90
CA TYR A 242 -2.75 -15.51 -7.21
C TYR A 242 -2.12 -16.22 -8.41
N CYS A 243 -0.91 -16.78 -8.27
CA CYS A 243 -0.25 -17.51 -9.35
C CYS A 243 -0.63 -19.00 -9.37
N ARG A 244 -0.44 -19.74 -8.26
CA ARG A 244 -0.72 -21.18 -8.21
C ARG A 244 -2.23 -21.48 -8.17
N ASP A 245 -2.98 -20.86 -7.26
CA ASP A 245 -4.36 -21.26 -6.97
C ASP A 245 -5.36 -20.60 -7.93
N ASP A 246 -5.35 -19.26 -8.02
CA ASP A 246 -6.30 -18.49 -8.83
C ASP A 246 -5.87 -18.32 -10.30
N ARG A 247 -4.61 -18.64 -10.62
CA ARG A 247 -4.03 -18.63 -11.97
C ARG A 247 -4.21 -17.30 -12.71
N PHE A 248 -3.95 -16.18 -12.03
CA PHE A 248 -3.98 -14.86 -12.64
C PHE A 248 -2.92 -14.72 -13.73
N PHE A 249 -1.75 -15.31 -13.53
CA PHE A 249 -0.63 -15.35 -14.47
C PHE A 249 0.30 -16.53 -14.14
N ASP A 250 1.20 -16.87 -15.06
CA ASP A 250 2.17 -17.94 -14.85
C ASP A 250 3.29 -17.53 -13.87
N LEU A 251 4.04 -18.53 -13.41
CA LEU A 251 5.11 -18.33 -12.42
C LEU A 251 6.25 -17.43 -12.93
N PRO A 252 6.74 -17.56 -14.18
CA PRO A 252 7.73 -16.63 -14.72
C PRO A 252 7.26 -15.18 -14.73
N THR A 253 5.99 -14.92 -15.09
CA THR A 253 5.41 -13.57 -15.06
C THR A 253 5.32 -13.06 -13.62
N ALA A 254 4.85 -13.91 -12.69
CA ALA A 254 4.79 -13.58 -11.27
C ALA A 254 6.18 -13.14 -10.76
N VAL A 255 7.20 -13.98 -10.98
CA VAL A 255 8.59 -13.72 -10.56
C VAL A 255 9.14 -12.45 -11.20
N HIS A 256 8.93 -12.25 -12.51
CA HIS A 256 9.43 -11.07 -13.22
C HIS A 256 8.88 -9.76 -12.64
N LYS A 257 7.59 -9.73 -12.29
CA LYS A 257 6.92 -8.57 -11.65
C LYS A 257 7.48 -8.21 -10.27
N MET A 258 8.26 -9.09 -9.64
CA MET A 258 8.89 -8.88 -8.32
C MET A 258 10.43 -8.83 -8.39
N THR A 259 11.02 -9.02 -9.57
CA THR A 259 12.49 -9.11 -9.75
C THR A 259 12.96 -8.20 -10.88
N GLY A 260 12.91 -8.68 -12.12
CA GLY A 260 13.44 -7.97 -13.29
C GLY A 260 12.75 -6.65 -13.56
N MET A 261 11.43 -6.57 -13.34
CA MET A 261 10.67 -5.35 -13.59
C MET A 261 11.00 -4.22 -12.57
N PRO A 262 11.00 -4.46 -11.24
CA PRO A 262 11.53 -3.49 -10.27
C PRO A 262 13.01 -3.14 -10.48
N ALA A 263 13.87 -4.11 -10.80
CA ALA A 263 15.28 -3.84 -11.05
C ALA A 263 15.47 -2.90 -12.25
N GLN A 264 14.70 -3.10 -13.33
CA GLN A 264 14.70 -2.21 -14.48
C GLN A 264 14.22 -0.81 -14.12
N ARG A 265 13.10 -0.68 -13.39
CA ARG A 265 12.54 0.62 -12.97
C ARG A 265 13.55 1.42 -12.13
N LEU A 266 14.23 0.76 -11.20
CA LEU A 266 15.22 1.38 -10.32
C LEU A 266 16.59 1.56 -10.99
N GLY A 267 16.81 1.03 -12.20
CA GLY A 267 18.11 1.09 -12.90
C GLY A 267 19.21 0.22 -12.27
N LEU A 268 18.83 -0.88 -11.63
CA LEU A 268 19.76 -1.83 -11.00
C LEU A 268 20.28 -2.82 -12.06
N LYS A 269 21.49 -2.57 -12.57
CA LYS A 269 22.10 -3.38 -13.64
C LYS A 269 22.63 -4.73 -13.16
N ASP A 270 22.95 -4.87 -11.88
CA ASP A 270 23.57 -6.06 -11.27
C ASP A 270 22.54 -7.00 -10.59
N ARG A 271 21.23 -6.74 -10.70
CA ARG A 271 20.17 -7.44 -9.93
C ARG A 271 18.90 -7.71 -10.75
N GLY A 272 17.99 -8.49 -10.16
CA GLY A 272 16.67 -8.79 -10.72
C GLY A 272 16.65 -9.91 -11.77
N LYS A 273 17.79 -10.56 -12.01
CA LYS A 273 17.94 -11.71 -12.92
C LYS A 273 18.92 -12.71 -12.32
N VAL A 274 18.74 -13.99 -12.65
CA VAL A 274 19.70 -15.04 -12.32
C VAL A 274 20.63 -15.21 -13.52
N ASP A 275 21.82 -14.62 -13.44
CA ASP A 275 22.82 -14.69 -14.50
C ASP A 275 24.24 -14.59 -13.91
N VAL A 276 25.23 -15.08 -14.65
CA VAL A 276 26.64 -15.06 -14.24
C VAL A 276 27.14 -13.62 -14.15
N GLY A 277 27.77 -13.28 -13.03
CA GLY A 277 28.34 -11.95 -12.78
C GLY A 277 27.38 -10.95 -12.13
N LEU A 278 26.11 -11.30 -11.94
CA LEU A 278 25.16 -10.52 -11.16
C LEU A 278 25.30 -10.81 -9.66
N ALA A 279 24.73 -9.92 -8.83
CA ALA A 279 24.65 -10.16 -7.39
C ALA A 279 23.83 -11.42 -7.12
N ALA A 280 24.34 -12.28 -6.23
CA ALA A 280 23.65 -13.51 -5.82
C ALA A 280 22.54 -13.21 -4.79
N ASP A 281 21.56 -12.41 -5.22
CA ASP A 281 20.29 -12.20 -4.54
C ASP A 281 19.30 -13.25 -5.03
N LEU A 282 19.14 -14.32 -4.26
CA LEU A 282 18.41 -15.51 -4.69
C LEU A 282 17.38 -15.90 -3.63
N VAL A 283 16.25 -16.41 -4.08
CA VAL A 283 15.23 -17.01 -3.23
C VAL A 283 14.98 -18.44 -3.71
N VAL A 284 15.08 -19.39 -2.80
CA VAL A 284 14.67 -20.78 -3.01
C VAL A 284 13.33 -20.95 -2.31
N PHE A 285 12.29 -21.27 -3.08
CA PHE A 285 10.95 -21.48 -2.55
C PHE A 285 10.32 -22.72 -3.19
N ASN A 286 9.42 -23.36 -2.46
CA ASN A 286 8.65 -24.49 -2.94
C ASN A 286 7.37 -23.98 -3.63
N PRO A 287 7.23 -24.13 -4.97
CA PRO A 287 6.09 -23.61 -5.71
C PRO A 287 4.77 -24.30 -5.34
N VAL A 288 4.81 -25.49 -4.73
CA VAL A 288 3.62 -26.22 -4.29
C VAL A 288 3.11 -25.67 -2.96
N THR A 289 3.99 -25.24 -2.05
CA THR A 289 3.61 -24.88 -0.67
C THR A 289 3.74 -23.40 -0.35
N VAL A 290 4.34 -22.58 -1.21
CA VAL A 290 4.50 -21.14 -0.95
C VAL A 290 3.14 -20.47 -0.74
N ILE A 291 2.97 -19.78 0.39
CA ILE A 291 1.73 -19.05 0.74
C ILE A 291 1.96 -18.04 1.86
N ASP A 292 1.19 -16.96 1.87
CA ASP A 292 1.08 -16.05 3.01
C ASP A 292 0.30 -16.68 4.16
N ARG A 293 0.79 -16.45 5.39
CA ARG A 293 0.10 -16.88 6.62
C ARG A 293 -0.48 -15.72 7.43
N ALA A 294 0.04 -14.52 7.23
CA ALA A 294 -0.44 -13.32 7.89
C ALA A 294 -1.86 -12.99 7.44
N ASP A 295 -2.75 -12.79 8.41
CA ASP A 295 -4.11 -12.30 8.19
C ASP A 295 -4.35 -11.03 9.03
N PHE A 296 -5.56 -10.45 8.95
CA PHE A 296 -5.89 -9.21 9.66
C PHE A 296 -5.96 -9.35 11.18
N MET A 297 -6.18 -10.57 11.69
CA MET A 297 -6.26 -10.88 13.13
C MET A 297 -4.90 -11.29 13.70
N ASN A 298 -4.10 -12.00 12.89
CA ASN A 298 -2.81 -12.55 13.24
C ASN A 298 -1.77 -12.11 12.20
N PRO A 299 -1.43 -10.81 12.11
CA PRO A 299 -0.59 -10.30 11.03
C PRO A 299 0.90 -10.62 11.21
N HIS A 300 1.35 -10.92 12.43
CA HIS A 300 2.75 -11.25 12.76
C HIS A 300 3.07 -12.72 12.45
N GLN A 301 2.89 -13.14 11.20
CA GLN A 301 3.19 -14.50 10.76
C GLN A 301 4.08 -14.49 9.52
N TYR A 302 5.24 -15.15 9.63
CA TYR A 302 6.07 -15.42 8.46
C TYR A 302 5.37 -16.37 7.49
N ALA A 303 5.67 -16.19 6.21
CA ALA A 303 5.14 -17.02 5.15
C ALA A 303 5.68 -18.45 5.20
N GLN A 304 5.00 -19.37 4.53
CA GLN A 304 5.45 -20.74 4.36
C GLN A 304 6.07 -20.94 2.98
N GLY A 305 6.99 -21.91 2.86
CA GLY A 305 7.53 -22.37 1.59
C GLY A 305 8.64 -21.51 1.00
N ILE A 306 9.22 -20.60 1.77
CA ILE A 306 10.46 -19.89 1.45
C ILE A 306 11.58 -20.57 2.25
N ASP A 307 12.39 -21.39 1.58
CA ASP A 307 13.38 -22.23 2.25
C ASP A 307 14.69 -21.47 2.45
N TYR A 308 15.18 -20.78 1.42
CA TYR A 308 16.42 -20.02 1.50
C TYR A 308 16.28 -18.64 0.89
N VAL A 309 16.90 -17.66 1.51
CA VAL A 309 17.12 -16.33 0.93
C VAL A 309 18.60 -16.00 1.04
N LEU A 310 19.18 -15.60 -0.09
CA LEU A 310 20.54 -15.13 -0.19
C LEU A 310 20.52 -13.66 -0.57
N VAL A 311 21.37 -12.87 0.07
CA VAL A 311 21.60 -11.46 -0.27
C VAL A 311 23.10 -11.30 -0.50
N ASN A 312 23.48 -10.82 -1.69
CA ASN A 312 24.88 -10.72 -2.11
C ASN A 312 25.68 -12.03 -1.91
N GLY A 313 25.04 -13.18 -2.08
CA GLY A 313 25.64 -14.50 -1.94
C GLY A 313 25.73 -15.04 -0.52
N ALA A 314 25.37 -14.26 0.50
CA ALA A 314 25.30 -14.74 1.88
C ALA A 314 23.88 -15.24 2.20
N VAL A 315 23.77 -16.43 2.80
CA VAL A 315 22.50 -16.99 3.28
C VAL A 315 22.01 -16.15 4.47
N VAL A 316 20.88 -15.45 4.28
CA VAL A 316 20.23 -14.64 5.33
C VAL A 316 19.03 -15.35 5.93
N ILE A 317 18.37 -16.23 5.16
CA ILE A 317 17.36 -17.17 5.64
C ILE A 317 17.79 -18.58 5.27
N ASP A 318 17.82 -19.47 6.25
CA ASP A 318 18.16 -20.89 6.12
C ASP A 318 17.01 -21.74 6.68
N GLN A 319 16.39 -22.56 5.83
CA GLN A 319 15.23 -23.40 6.15
C GLN A 319 14.09 -22.63 6.84
N GLY A 320 13.83 -21.40 6.39
CA GLY A 320 12.79 -20.52 6.91
C GLY A 320 13.18 -19.69 8.15
N GLU A 321 14.38 -19.89 8.70
CA GLU A 321 14.87 -19.15 9.88
C GLU A 321 15.85 -18.04 9.47
N HIS A 322 15.69 -16.85 10.06
CA HIS A 322 16.58 -15.71 9.79
C HIS A 322 17.89 -15.84 10.59
N MET A 323 19.02 -15.83 9.89
CA MET A 323 20.34 -16.16 10.46
C MET A 323 21.04 -14.99 11.16
N GLY A 324 20.44 -13.80 11.17
CA GLY A 324 21.04 -12.59 11.75
C GLY A 324 22.12 -11.96 10.85
N VAL A 325 22.32 -12.49 9.64
CA VAL A 325 23.30 -11.99 8.67
C VAL A 325 22.75 -10.75 7.98
N LEU A 326 23.49 -9.63 8.07
CA LEU A 326 23.12 -8.35 7.46
C LEU A 326 23.96 -8.07 6.21
N ALA A 327 23.72 -8.83 5.14
CA ALA A 327 24.50 -8.75 3.89
C ALA A 327 24.03 -7.65 2.91
N GLY A 328 23.13 -6.76 3.34
CA GLY A 328 22.61 -5.66 2.52
C GLY A 328 23.66 -4.60 2.19
N ARG A 329 23.43 -3.87 1.10
CA ARG A 329 24.25 -2.73 0.67
C ARG A 329 23.34 -1.58 0.28
N VAL A 330 23.83 -0.35 0.45
CA VAL A 330 23.18 0.82 -0.16
C VAL A 330 23.33 0.69 -1.67
N LEU A 331 22.20 0.70 -2.37
CA LEU A 331 22.19 0.63 -3.83
C LEU A 331 22.28 2.04 -4.40
N GLN A 332 23.16 2.20 -5.37
CA GLN A 332 23.24 3.39 -6.20
C GLN A 332 22.77 3.02 -7.60
N LYS A 333 22.14 3.96 -8.29
CA LYS A 333 21.81 3.76 -9.70
C LYS A 333 23.12 3.59 -10.47
N GLY A 334 23.23 2.50 -11.25
CA GLY A 334 24.46 2.08 -11.91
C GLY A 334 24.58 2.50 -13.37
#